data_AF-B4H074-F1
#
_entry.id   AF-B4H074-F1
#
_cell.length_a   1.000
_cell.length_b   1.000
_cell.length_c   1.000
_cell.angle_alpha   90.00
_cell.angle_beta   90.00
_cell.angle_gamma   90.00
#
_symmetry.space_group_name_H-M   'P 1'
#
loop_
_entity.id
_entity.type
_entity.pdbx_description
1 polymer ?
#
loop_
_entity_poly.entity_id
_entity_poly.type
_entity_poly.pdbx_seq_one_letter_code
_entity_poly.pdbx_strand_id
1 'polypeptide(L)'
;MELAAIFGVVWTLSMLSFLYSASLAIPAFINPLTLTLIMVLFLANPFHVLHHDARFWLWRITGRCISAPFFHVGFADFWLGDQLNSLATAILDYEYLICFYFTNGNWSEAKDASICMEKDYIIRPIVNCLPAWFRFAQCLRRYRDSREAFPHLVNAGKYSTTFLVVIFATLKSFHSHNYTSTFDNPYTWLWIIASIVSSCYAYTWDIKMDWGLFDKNAGENTFLREEVVYSSTGFYYFAIVEDLALRFIWVLSFYLTEMKIVSGDIMTSITGILEVFRRFVWNFFRLENEHLNNCGKFRAVRDISIAPLDSSDQALILRMMDESDGVINRYTKTNRPKPKKIKDPEKRSLLQPRGSMPDLRIDIDSKKL
;
A
#
# COMPACT_ATOMS: atom_id res chain seq x y z
N MET A 1 -7.06 -2.37 -17.37
CA MET A 1 -7.43 -3.78 -17.60
C MET A 1 -6.75 -4.37 -18.83
N GLU A 2 -6.61 -3.62 -19.93
CA GLU A 2 -5.98 -4.09 -21.18
C GLU A 2 -4.56 -4.63 -21.00
N LEU A 3 -3.64 -3.87 -20.37
CA LEU A 3 -2.28 -4.35 -20.11
C LEU A 3 -2.23 -5.63 -19.26
N ALA A 4 -3.10 -5.74 -18.25
CA ALA A 4 -3.16 -6.93 -17.40
C ALA A 4 -3.62 -8.15 -18.21
N ALA A 5 -4.59 -7.97 -19.11
CA ALA A 5 -5.03 -9.04 -20.02
C ALA A 5 -3.91 -9.45 -20.98
N ILE A 6 -3.18 -8.50 -21.56
CA ILE A 6 -2.03 -8.77 -22.45
C ILE A 6 -0.98 -9.60 -21.71
N PHE A 7 -0.55 -9.17 -20.52
CA PHE A 7 0.43 -9.93 -19.74
C PHE A 7 -0.08 -11.28 -19.28
N GLY A 8 -1.38 -11.39 -18.97
CA GLY A 8 -2.02 -12.68 -18.72
C GLY A 8 -1.88 -13.63 -19.89
N VAL A 9 -2.14 -13.16 -21.12
CA VAL A 9 -1.96 -13.96 -22.34
C VAL A 9 -0.49 -14.32 -22.59
N VAL A 10 0.43 -13.39 -22.42
CA VAL A 10 1.87 -13.66 -22.59
C VAL A 10 2.35 -14.71 -21.58
N TRP A 11 1.91 -14.61 -20.33
CA TRP A 11 2.22 -15.57 -19.29
C TRP A 11 1.62 -16.96 -19.59
N THR A 12 0.35 -17.04 -20.00
CA THR A 12 -0.27 -18.34 -20.35
C THR A 12 0.41 -18.99 -21.55
N LEU A 13 0.78 -18.23 -22.57
CA LEU A 13 1.55 -18.73 -23.72
C LEU A 13 2.93 -19.27 -23.29
N SER A 14 3.62 -18.57 -22.39
CA SER A 14 4.89 -19.04 -21.83
C SER A 14 4.72 -20.36 -21.06
N MET A 15 3.68 -20.47 -20.23
CA MET A 15 3.37 -21.69 -19.48
C MET A 15 3.03 -22.87 -20.40
N LEU A 16 2.18 -22.65 -21.41
CA LEU A 16 1.85 -23.68 -22.39
C LEU A 16 3.09 -24.11 -23.18
N SER A 17 3.94 -23.16 -23.58
CA SER A 17 5.18 -23.46 -24.31
C SER A 17 6.18 -24.24 -23.44
N PHE A 18 6.20 -23.99 -22.13
CA PHE A 18 6.98 -24.79 -21.18
C PHE A 18 6.45 -26.23 -21.05
N LEU A 19 5.14 -26.38 -20.85
CA LEU A 19 4.49 -27.68 -20.68
C LEU A 19 4.59 -28.57 -21.93
N TYR A 20 4.46 -27.98 -23.12
CA TYR A 20 4.55 -28.67 -24.41
C TYR A 20 5.93 -28.57 -25.07
N SER A 21 6.95 -28.15 -24.32
CA SER A 21 8.33 -27.95 -24.81
C SER A 21 8.89 -29.18 -25.54
N ALA A 22 8.66 -30.38 -25.00
CA ALA A 22 9.05 -31.64 -25.62
C ALA A 22 8.38 -31.88 -26.99
N SER A 23 7.10 -31.56 -27.11
CA SER A 23 6.34 -31.70 -28.36
C SER A 23 6.70 -30.63 -29.39
N LEU A 24 7.10 -29.45 -28.93
CA LEU A 24 7.52 -28.32 -29.76
C LEU A 24 9.00 -28.37 -30.15
N ALA A 25 9.77 -29.32 -29.58
CA ALA A 25 11.23 -29.40 -29.70
C ALA A 25 11.94 -28.09 -29.29
N ILE A 26 11.36 -27.36 -28.34
CA ILE A 26 11.93 -26.13 -27.78
C ILE A 26 12.54 -26.46 -26.41
N PRO A 27 13.76 -26.00 -26.09
CA PRO A 27 14.32 -26.13 -24.75
C PRO A 27 13.38 -25.51 -23.69
N ALA A 28 12.94 -26.32 -22.71
CA ALA A 28 11.90 -25.92 -21.75
C ALA A 28 12.26 -24.61 -21.03
N PHE A 29 13.52 -24.46 -20.61
CA PHE A 29 13.97 -23.31 -19.85
C PHE A 29 14.17 -22.04 -20.69
N ILE A 30 13.95 -22.05 -22.01
CA ILE A 30 13.91 -20.78 -22.78
C ILE A 30 12.65 -19.97 -22.45
N ASN A 31 11.55 -20.64 -22.12
CA ASN A 31 10.25 -20.00 -21.89
C ASN A 31 10.27 -19.00 -20.71
N PRO A 32 10.68 -19.40 -19.48
CA PRO A 32 10.75 -18.46 -18.36
C PRO A 32 11.71 -17.29 -18.62
N LEU A 33 12.88 -17.53 -19.25
CA LEU A 33 13.79 -16.45 -19.66
C LEU A 33 13.13 -15.46 -20.61
N THR A 34 12.46 -15.97 -21.65
CA THR A 34 11.80 -15.15 -22.67
C THR A 34 10.70 -14.30 -22.04
N LEU A 35 9.89 -14.88 -21.15
CA LEU A 35 8.88 -14.16 -20.40
C LEU A 35 9.50 -13.01 -19.60
N THR A 36 10.54 -13.28 -18.80
CA THR A 36 11.22 -12.25 -18.01
C THR A 36 11.82 -11.15 -18.90
N LEU A 37 12.44 -11.51 -20.02
CA LEU A 37 12.99 -10.54 -20.97
C LEU A 37 11.91 -9.65 -21.58
N ILE A 38 10.76 -10.21 -21.97
CA ILE A 38 9.63 -9.42 -22.48
C ILE A 38 9.16 -8.40 -21.43
N MET A 39 9.05 -8.81 -20.16
CA MET A 39 8.63 -7.92 -19.07
C MET A 39 9.66 -6.80 -18.81
N VAL A 40 10.95 -7.13 -18.81
CA VAL A 40 12.04 -6.15 -18.65
C VAL A 40 12.07 -5.18 -19.82
N LEU A 41 11.99 -5.68 -21.06
CA LEU A 41 11.96 -4.84 -22.26
C LEU A 41 10.75 -3.92 -22.29
N PHE A 42 9.57 -4.40 -21.86
CA PHE A 42 8.38 -3.57 -21.71
C PHE A 42 8.63 -2.42 -20.73
N LEU A 43 9.19 -2.71 -19.56
CA LEU A 43 9.47 -1.71 -18.52
C LEU A 43 10.56 -0.72 -18.94
N ALA A 44 11.60 -1.18 -19.62
CA ALA A 44 12.74 -0.38 -20.06
C ALA A 44 12.50 0.38 -21.38
N ASN A 45 11.38 0.13 -22.05
CA ASN A 45 11.08 0.72 -23.35
C ASN A 45 11.01 2.27 -23.27
N PRO A 46 11.92 2.99 -23.97
CA PRO A 46 11.99 4.45 -23.92
C PRO A 46 10.98 5.14 -24.84
N PHE A 47 10.31 4.39 -25.74
CA PHE A 47 9.36 4.99 -26.67
C PHE A 47 8.05 5.39 -25.95
N HIS A 48 7.40 6.44 -26.45
CA HIS A 48 6.15 7.02 -25.93
C HIS A 48 4.92 6.14 -26.26
N VAL A 49 5.01 4.83 -26.02
CA VAL A 49 3.99 3.82 -26.32
C VAL A 49 3.81 2.94 -25.09
N LEU A 50 2.62 2.37 -24.91
CA LEU A 50 2.29 1.47 -23.79
C LEU A 50 2.50 2.10 -22.40
N HIS A 51 1.84 3.25 -22.16
CA HIS A 51 1.86 3.95 -20.87
C HIS A 51 3.26 4.37 -20.40
N HIS A 52 4.00 5.03 -21.28
CA HIS A 52 5.34 5.59 -21.01
C HIS A 52 5.45 6.30 -19.65
N ASP A 53 4.54 7.24 -19.35
CA ASP A 53 4.61 8.05 -18.14
C ASP A 53 4.50 7.22 -16.87
N ALA A 54 3.63 6.20 -16.87
CA ALA A 54 3.46 5.27 -15.75
C ALA A 54 4.70 4.40 -15.53
N ARG A 55 5.36 3.94 -16.60
CA ARG A 55 6.59 3.12 -16.51
C ARG A 55 7.75 3.93 -15.97
N PHE A 56 7.98 5.14 -16.49
CA PHE A 56 9.05 6.02 -16.02
C PHE A 56 8.78 6.53 -14.60
N TRP A 57 7.51 6.76 -14.26
CA TRP A 57 7.12 7.00 -12.87
C TRP A 57 7.49 5.81 -11.97
N LEU A 58 7.16 4.57 -12.38
CA LEU A 58 7.51 3.38 -11.62
C LEU A 58 9.03 3.24 -11.44
N TRP A 59 9.82 3.43 -12.49
CA TRP A 59 11.29 3.43 -12.40
C TRP A 59 11.81 4.47 -11.42
N ARG A 60 11.30 5.70 -11.51
CA ARG A 60 11.71 6.80 -10.63
C ARG A 60 11.38 6.50 -9.18
N ILE A 61 10.17 6.04 -8.87
CA ILE A 61 9.77 5.74 -7.48
C ILE A 61 10.52 4.51 -6.96
N THR A 62 10.70 3.46 -7.77
CA THR A 62 11.52 2.28 -7.39
C THR A 62 12.96 2.70 -7.07
N GLY A 63 13.58 3.53 -7.91
CA GLY A 63 14.92 4.05 -7.66
C GLY A 63 15.01 4.88 -6.37
N ARG A 64 13.97 5.66 -6.05
CA ARG A 64 13.86 6.41 -4.79
C ARG A 64 13.66 5.50 -3.58
N CYS A 65 12.93 4.38 -3.73
CA CYS A 65 12.78 3.37 -2.68
C CYS A 65 14.12 2.71 -2.35
N ILE A 66 14.85 2.27 -3.37
CA ILE A 66 16.15 1.59 -3.22
C ILE A 66 17.22 2.54 -2.65
N SER A 67 17.18 3.81 -3.04
CA SER A 67 18.10 4.84 -2.54
C SER A 67 17.67 5.48 -1.21
N ALA A 68 16.69 4.92 -0.49
CA ALA A 68 16.47 5.31 0.89
C ALA A 68 17.72 4.97 1.73
N PRO A 69 18.19 5.85 2.64
CA PRO A 69 17.52 7.04 3.20
C PRO A 69 17.96 8.39 2.57
N PHE A 70 18.56 8.39 1.38
CA PHE A 70 19.24 9.60 0.85
C PHE A 70 18.29 10.72 0.43
N PHE A 71 17.04 10.41 0.09
CA PHE A 71 16.04 11.39 -0.37
C PHE A 71 14.89 11.55 0.61
N HIS A 72 14.17 12.68 0.51
CA HIS A 72 12.90 12.88 1.24
C HIS A 72 11.86 11.83 0.78
N VAL A 73 11.12 11.25 1.72
CA VAL A 73 10.17 10.14 1.47
C VAL A 73 8.73 10.67 1.48
N GLY A 74 8.10 10.70 0.31
CA GLY A 74 6.69 11.05 0.13
C GLY A 74 5.76 9.83 0.18
N PHE A 75 4.45 10.08 -0.03
CA PHE A 75 3.42 9.03 -0.05
C PHE A 75 3.73 7.92 -1.06
N ALA A 76 3.99 8.29 -2.32
CA ALA A 76 4.29 7.34 -3.39
C ALA A 76 5.49 6.44 -3.06
N ASP A 77 6.55 7.00 -2.47
CA ASP A 77 7.77 6.26 -2.12
C ASP A 77 7.48 5.18 -1.08
N PHE A 78 6.77 5.54 0.00
CA PHE A 78 6.48 4.57 1.05
C PHE A 78 5.37 3.59 0.63
N TRP A 79 4.39 4.04 -0.16
CA TRP A 79 3.33 3.20 -0.70
C TRP A 79 3.90 2.12 -1.63
N LEU A 80 4.83 2.48 -2.53
CA LEU A 80 5.48 1.52 -3.41
C LEU A 80 6.37 0.55 -2.61
N GLY A 81 7.08 1.04 -1.60
CA GLY A 81 7.85 0.16 -0.73
C GLY A 81 6.98 -0.89 -0.02
N ASP A 82 5.74 -0.56 0.32
CA ASP A 82 4.79 -1.54 0.88
C ASP A 82 4.38 -2.59 -0.14
N GLN A 83 4.27 -2.23 -1.43
CA GLN A 83 4.10 -3.21 -2.51
C GLN A 83 5.32 -4.13 -2.64
N LEU A 84 6.54 -3.59 -2.52
CA LEU A 84 7.77 -4.39 -2.60
C LEU A 84 7.82 -5.50 -1.55
N ASN A 85 7.24 -5.29 -0.35
CA ASN A 85 7.19 -6.31 0.69
C ASN A 85 6.32 -7.52 0.28
N SER A 86 5.25 -7.28 -0.47
CA SER A 86 4.43 -8.36 -1.05
C SER A 86 5.09 -9.03 -2.27
N LEU A 87 6.07 -8.37 -2.89
CA LEU A 87 6.85 -8.88 -4.02
C LEU A 87 8.12 -9.64 -3.59
N ALA A 88 8.34 -9.86 -2.29
CA ALA A 88 9.53 -10.55 -1.80
C ALA A 88 9.74 -11.92 -2.45
N THR A 89 8.66 -12.70 -2.59
CA THR A 89 8.69 -14.01 -3.31
C THR A 89 9.16 -13.84 -4.76
N ALA A 90 8.59 -12.88 -5.49
CA ALA A 90 8.99 -12.63 -6.88
C ALA A 90 10.46 -12.18 -7.00
N ILE A 91 10.94 -11.38 -6.05
CA ILE A 91 12.35 -10.94 -6.01
C ILE A 91 13.28 -12.14 -5.76
N LEU A 92 12.89 -13.08 -4.89
CA LEU A 92 13.63 -14.33 -4.67
C LEU A 92 13.60 -15.26 -5.89
N ASP A 93 12.49 -15.28 -6.63
CA ASP A 93 12.40 -16.04 -7.87
C ASP A 93 13.29 -15.43 -8.97
N TYR A 94 13.40 -14.10 -9.03
CA TYR A 94 14.36 -13.44 -9.93
C TYR A 94 15.81 -13.72 -9.55
N GLU A 95 16.14 -13.73 -8.26
CA GLU A 95 17.46 -14.13 -7.77
C GLU A 95 17.79 -15.58 -8.19
N TYR A 96 16.86 -16.51 -7.93
CA TYR A 96 16.98 -17.90 -8.37
C TYR A 96 17.15 -18.01 -9.89
N LEU A 97 16.36 -17.27 -10.66
CA LEU A 97 16.40 -17.27 -12.12
C LEU A 97 17.77 -16.82 -12.63
N ILE A 98 18.32 -15.75 -12.05
CA ILE A 98 19.67 -15.27 -12.36
C ILE A 98 20.70 -16.37 -12.05
N CYS A 99 20.68 -16.94 -10.84
CA CYS A 99 21.60 -18.02 -10.47
C CYS A 99 21.49 -19.23 -11.40
N PHE A 100 20.26 -19.64 -11.74
CA PHE A 100 19.99 -20.78 -12.60
C PHE A 100 20.61 -20.61 -13.99
N TYR A 101 20.44 -19.46 -14.65
CA TYR A 101 21.02 -19.25 -15.99
C TYR A 101 22.53 -19.03 -15.99
N PHE A 102 23.12 -18.56 -14.90
CA PHE A 102 24.58 -18.46 -14.78
C PHE A 102 25.25 -19.81 -14.52
N THR A 103 24.58 -20.70 -13.79
CA THR A 103 25.14 -22.00 -13.38
C THR A 103 24.77 -23.13 -14.34
N ASN A 104 23.60 -23.06 -14.98
CA ASN A 104 23.13 -24.09 -15.90
C ASN A 104 23.47 -23.74 -17.35
N GLY A 105 24.44 -24.47 -17.91
CA GLY A 105 24.84 -24.35 -19.31
C GLY A 105 23.91 -25.07 -20.30
N ASN A 106 22.96 -25.90 -19.85
CA ASN A 106 22.02 -26.59 -20.73
C ASN A 106 20.58 -26.09 -20.49
N TRP A 107 19.91 -25.62 -21.53
CA TRP A 107 18.55 -25.06 -21.43
C TRP A 107 17.44 -26.09 -21.71
N SER A 108 17.80 -27.34 -22.01
CA SER A 108 16.84 -28.45 -22.13
C SER A 108 16.74 -29.27 -20.84
N GLU A 109 17.79 -29.32 -20.03
CA GLU A 109 17.86 -30.11 -18.80
C GLU A 109 18.31 -29.23 -17.63
N ALA A 110 17.63 -29.33 -16.50
CA ALA A 110 18.08 -28.71 -15.26
C ALA A 110 19.13 -29.62 -14.61
N LYS A 111 20.41 -29.30 -14.77
CA LYS A 111 21.45 -29.88 -13.90
C LYS A 111 21.32 -29.27 -12.50
N ASP A 112 21.42 -30.10 -11.46
CA ASP A 112 21.37 -29.77 -10.02
C ASP A 112 20.71 -28.41 -9.69
N ALA A 113 19.37 -28.35 -9.82
CA ALA A 113 18.57 -27.18 -9.45
C ALA A 113 18.71 -26.77 -7.97
N SER A 114 19.31 -27.65 -7.14
CA SER A 114 19.60 -27.43 -5.72
C SER A 114 20.73 -26.44 -5.46
N ILE A 115 21.64 -26.18 -6.41
CA ILE A 115 22.79 -25.27 -6.17
C ILE A 115 22.32 -23.86 -5.78
N CYS A 116 21.30 -23.35 -6.45
CA CYS A 116 20.77 -22.00 -6.25
C CYS A 116 19.75 -21.89 -5.11
N MET A 117 19.31 -23.01 -4.53
CA MET A 117 18.28 -23.03 -3.47
C MET A 117 18.83 -23.52 -2.13
N GLU A 118 19.64 -24.57 -2.15
CA GLU A 118 20.07 -25.30 -0.95
C GLU A 118 21.49 -24.95 -0.50
N LYS A 119 22.28 -24.27 -1.34
CA LYS A 119 23.67 -23.87 -1.00
C LYS A 119 23.84 -22.36 -0.79
N ASP A 120 22.83 -21.57 -1.10
CA ASP A 120 22.90 -20.11 -0.96
C ASP A 120 22.34 -19.62 0.38
N TYR A 121 23.14 -19.81 1.43
CA TYR A 121 22.82 -19.36 2.79
C TYR A 121 23.18 -17.89 3.06
N ILE A 122 23.65 -17.15 2.05
CA ILE A 122 24.15 -15.77 2.21
C ILE A 122 23.34 -14.80 1.35
N ILE A 123 23.30 -15.00 0.03
CA ILE A 123 22.68 -14.06 -0.90
C ILE A 123 21.16 -14.14 -0.76
N ARG A 124 20.59 -15.35 -0.73
CA ARG A 124 19.13 -15.54 -0.67
C ARG A 124 18.49 -14.88 0.56
N PRO A 125 19.01 -15.01 1.80
CA PRO A 125 18.51 -14.26 2.96
C PRO A 125 18.68 -12.74 2.85
N ILE A 126 19.78 -12.27 2.25
CA ILE A 126 20.00 -10.83 2.01
C ILE A 126 18.92 -10.29 1.07
N VAL A 127 18.68 -10.97 -0.04
CA VAL A 127 17.65 -10.60 -1.03
C VAL A 127 16.26 -10.62 -0.40
N ASN A 128 15.95 -11.62 0.44
CA ASN A 128 14.68 -11.68 1.17
C ASN A 128 14.47 -10.49 2.12
N CYS A 129 15.55 -9.97 2.72
CA CYS A 129 15.50 -8.81 3.60
C CYS A 129 15.36 -7.47 2.86
N LEU A 130 15.66 -7.39 1.55
CA LEU A 130 15.72 -6.11 0.83
C LEU A 130 14.41 -5.30 0.90
N PRO A 131 13.22 -5.86 0.66
CA PRO A 131 11.98 -5.09 0.72
C PRO A 131 11.71 -4.48 2.10
N ALA A 132 11.95 -5.26 3.16
CA ALA A 132 11.80 -4.81 4.54
C ALA A 132 12.85 -3.75 4.89
N TRP A 133 14.09 -3.91 4.39
CA TRP A 133 15.17 -2.93 4.56
C TRP A 133 14.83 -1.57 3.93
N PHE A 134 14.31 -1.55 2.70
CA PHE A 134 13.92 -0.29 2.05
C PHE A 134 12.87 0.45 2.87
N ARG A 135 11.87 -0.25 3.40
CA ARG A 135 10.85 0.36 4.27
C ARG A 135 11.40 0.82 5.61
N PHE A 136 12.27 0.03 6.22
CA PHE A 136 12.97 0.39 7.44
C PHE A 136 13.76 1.70 7.25
N ALA A 137 14.59 1.78 6.20
CA ALA A 137 15.37 2.96 5.87
C ALA A 137 14.50 4.20 5.58
N GLN A 138 13.39 4.02 4.86
CA GLN A 138 12.41 5.08 4.63
C GLN A 138 11.78 5.59 5.93
N CYS A 139 11.45 4.70 6.87
CA CYS A 139 10.87 5.08 8.17
C CYS A 139 11.87 5.86 9.01
N LEU A 140 13.13 5.45 9.06
CA LEU A 140 14.20 6.21 9.73
C LEU A 140 14.41 7.58 9.09
N ARG A 141 14.35 7.65 7.76
CA ARG A 141 14.45 8.93 7.05
C ARG A 141 13.32 9.89 7.42
N ARG A 142 12.08 9.41 7.47
CA ARG A 142 10.92 10.22 7.88
C ARG A 142 11.05 10.68 9.33
N TYR A 143 11.49 9.81 10.23
CA TYR A 143 11.79 10.21 11.61
C TYR A 143 12.83 11.32 11.68
N ARG A 144 13.91 11.23 10.89
CA ARG A 144 14.93 12.29 10.87
C ARG A 144 14.35 13.63 10.42
N ASP A 145 13.53 13.62 9.38
CA ASP A 145 12.97 14.83 8.76
C ASP A 145 11.88 15.48 9.63
N SER A 146 10.96 14.69 10.20
CA SER A 146 9.85 15.23 11.03
C SER A 146 10.16 15.34 12.51
N ARG A 147 11.16 14.58 13.01
CA ARG A 147 11.46 14.37 14.44
C ARG A 147 10.32 13.75 15.25
N GLU A 148 9.30 13.23 14.60
CA GLU A 148 8.17 12.56 15.24
C GLU A 148 8.45 11.06 15.40
N ALA A 149 8.64 10.61 16.64
CA ALA A 149 8.90 9.20 16.92
C ALA A 149 7.72 8.29 16.51
N PHE A 150 6.48 8.73 16.78
CA PHE A 150 5.28 8.10 16.28
C PHE A 150 4.74 8.88 15.07
N PRO A 151 4.40 8.22 13.94
CA PRO A 151 4.36 6.76 13.73
C PRO A 151 5.69 6.16 13.24
N HIS A 152 6.72 6.96 12.96
CA HIS A 152 7.86 6.54 12.14
C HIS A 152 8.74 5.44 12.74
N LEU A 153 9.19 5.57 13.98
CA LEU A 153 10.04 4.57 14.62
C LEU A 153 9.28 3.28 14.92
N VAL A 154 8.00 3.39 15.26
CA VAL A 154 7.12 2.23 15.46
C VAL A 154 6.98 1.47 14.14
N ASN A 155 6.77 2.16 13.03
CA ASN A 155 6.76 1.52 11.71
C ASN A 155 8.11 0.90 11.34
N ALA A 156 9.24 1.53 11.69
CA ALA A 156 10.57 0.94 11.50
C ALA A 156 10.70 -0.37 12.31
N GLY A 157 10.22 -0.38 13.56
CA GLY A 157 10.14 -1.57 14.39
C GLY A 157 9.35 -2.70 13.74
N LYS A 158 8.23 -2.39 13.09
CA LYS A 158 7.43 -3.37 12.32
C LYS A 158 8.27 -4.05 11.23
N TYR A 159 8.98 -3.32 10.38
CA TYR A 159 9.80 -3.97 9.33
C TYR A 159 11.04 -4.67 9.89
N SER A 160 11.54 -4.25 11.06
CA SER A 160 12.66 -4.93 11.70
C SER A 160 12.32 -6.36 12.15
N THR A 161 11.05 -6.66 12.42
CA THR A 161 10.63 -8.03 12.81
C THR A 161 10.83 -9.01 11.66
N THR A 162 10.73 -8.56 10.42
CA THR A 162 11.01 -9.39 9.23
C THR A 162 12.45 -9.88 9.23
N PHE A 163 13.43 -9.08 9.68
CA PHE A 163 14.83 -9.53 9.74
C PHE A 163 14.98 -10.73 10.69
N LEU A 164 14.29 -10.71 11.83
CA LEU A 164 14.31 -11.83 12.78
C LEU A 164 13.68 -13.09 12.16
N VAL A 165 12.56 -12.95 11.45
CA VAL A 165 11.92 -14.07 10.74
C VAL A 165 12.89 -14.69 9.73
N VAL A 166 13.55 -13.87 8.91
CA VAL A 166 14.48 -14.36 7.88
C VAL A 166 15.74 -14.99 8.51
N ILE A 167 16.30 -14.39 9.55
CA ILE A 167 17.46 -14.94 10.28
C ILE A 167 17.12 -16.33 10.84
N PHE A 168 16.00 -16.47 11.57
CA PHE A 168 15.64 -17.75 12.17
C PHE A 168 15.21 -18.79 11.13
N ALA A 169 14.56 -18.38 10.02
CA ALA A 169 14.27 -19.27 8.91
C ALA A 169 15.57 -19.82 8.27
N THR A 170 16.58 -18.96 8.09
CA THR A 170 17.88 -19.34 7.54
C THR A 170 18.62 -20.29 8.50
N LEU A 171 18.64 -19.99 9.80
CA LEU A 171 19.26 -20.85 10.82
C LEU A 171 18.55 -22.20 10.96
N LYS A 172 17.21 -22.22 10.85
CA LYS A 172 16.41 -23.45 10.78
C LYS A 172 16.86 -24.32 9.62
N SER A 173 16.97 -23.74 8.42
CA SER A 173 17.40 -24.46 7.22
C SER A 173 18.84 -24.98 7.33
N PHE A 174 19.77 -24.12 7.75
CA PHE A 174 21.19 -24.45 7.85
C PHE A 174 21.48 -25.59 8.83
N HIS A 175 20.80 -25.61 9.98
CA HIS A 175 20.99 -26.66 10.99
C HIS A 175 20.04 -27.86 10.83
N SER A 176 19.24 -27.92 9.77
CA SER A 176 18.23 -28.97 9.58
C SER A 176 18.83 -30.38 9.61
N HIS A 177 20.02 -30.57 9.02
CA HIS A 177 20.73 -31.85 9.01
C HIS A 177 21.23 -32.34 10.38
N ASN A 178 21.31 -31.46 11.38
CA ASN A 178 21.78 -31.81 12.72
C ASN A 178 20.69 -32.42 13.60
N TYR A 179 19.42 -32.41 13.15
CA TYR A 179 18.27 -32.83 13.94
C TYR A 179 17.43 -33.87 13.19
N THR A 180 16.83 -34.80 13.93
CA THR A 180 15.99 -35.88 13.38
C THR A 180 14.60 -35.40 12.96
N SER A 181 14.02 -34.47 13.73
CA SER A 181 12.71 -33.87 13.45
C SER A 181 12.82 -32.36 13.36
N THR A 182 11.95 -31.75 12.57
CA THR A 182 11.83 -30.28 12.45
C THR A 182 11.58 -29.62 13.81
N PHE A 183 10.83 -30.27 14.71
CA PHE A 183 10.49 -29.73 16.02
C PHE A 183 11.60 -29.91 17.08
N ASP A 184 12.58 -30.79 16.83
CA ASP A 184 13.77 -30.95 17.68
C ASP A 184 14.73 -29.77 17.48
N ASN A 185 14.66 -29.11 16.32
CA ASN A 185 15.48 -27.96 15.99
C ASN A 185 15.00 -26.71 16.78
N PRO A 186 15.82 -26.14 17.69
CA PRO A 186 15.42 -24.97 18.48
C PRO A 186 15.15 -23.73 17.62
N TYR A 187 15.78 -23.62 16.44
CA TYR A 187 15.54 -22.50 15.52
C TYR A 187 14.14 -22.54 14.90
N THR A 188 13.47 -23.70 14.85
CA THR A 188 12.07 -23.79 14.44
C THR A 188 11.17 -23.00 15.40
N TRP A 189 11.37 -23.13 16.71
CA TRP A 189 10.58 -22.40 17.70
C TRP A 189 10.85 -20.89 17.67
N LEU A 190 12.12 -20.49 17.52
CA LEU A 190 12.49 -19.08 17.36
C LEU A 190 11.85 -18.47 16.10
N TRP A 191 11.84 -19.22 14.99
CA TRP A 191 11.18 -18.81 13.75
C TRP A 191 9.66 -18.68 13.92
N ILE A 192 9.01 -19.63 14.60
CA ILE A 192 7.56 -19.57 14.89
C ILE A 192 7.22 -18.32 15.72
N ILE A 193 7.97 -18.07 16.80
CA ILE A 193 7.75 -16.91 17.67
C ILE A 193 7.95 -15.61 16.89
N ALA A 194 9.03 -15.50 16.12
CA ALA A 194 9.29 -14.32 15.29
C ALA A 194 8.19 -14.10 14.25
N SER A 195 7.70 -15.18 13.61
CA SER A 195 6.62 -15.12 12.62
C SER A 195 5.30 -14.68 13.24
N ILE A 196 4.96 -15.18 14.43
CA ILE A 196 3.77 -14.74 15.18
C ILE A 196 3.85 -13.25 15.52
N VAL A 197 4.99 -12.80 16.08
CA VAL A 197 5.19 -11.38 16.42
C VAL A 197 5.08 -10.51 15.18
N SER A 198 5.72 -10.91 14.08
CA SER A 198 5.69 -10.18 12.82
C SER A 198 4.27 -10.11 12.23
N SER A 199 3.54 -11.23 12.17
CA SER A 199 2.16 -11.27 11.66
C SER A 199 1.21 -10.44 12.53
N CYS A 200 1.26 -10.57 13.85
CA CYS A 200 0.41 -9.82 14.78
C CYS A 200 0.65 -8.31 14.70
N TYR A 201 1.92 -7.90 14.67
CA TYR A 201 2.28 -6.49 14.55
C TYR A 201 1.77 -5.94 13.23
N ALA A 202 2.09 -6.62 12.13
CA ALA A 202 1.76 -6.13 10.82
C ALA A 202 0.24 -6.12 10.56
N TYR A 203 -0.51 -7.11 11.05
CA TYR A 203 -1.99 -7.08 11.05
C TYR A 203 -2.54 -5.89 11.84
N THR A 204 -2.04 -5.67 13.06
CA THR A 204 -2.47 -4.52 13.89
C THR A 204 -2.19 -3.19 13.19
N TRP A 205 -1.06 -3.11 12.49
CA TRP A 205 -0.67 -1.93 11.72
C TRP A 205 -1.62 -1.68 10.54
N ASP A 206 -1.92 -2.72 9.76
CA ASP A 206 -2.79 -2.60 8.59
C ASP A 206 -4.18 -2.09 9.00
N ILE A 207 -4.78 -2.67 10.04
CA ILE A 207 -6.11 -2.28 10.52
C ILE A 207 -6.12 -0.86 11.13
N LYS A 208 -5.22 -0.58 12.08
CA LYS A 208 -5.28 0.66 12.87
C LYS A 208 -4.59 1.85 12.21
N MET A 209 -3.46 1.62 11.56
CA MET A 209 -2.62 2.71 11.03
C MET A 209 -2.89 2.94 9.56
N ASP A 210 -2.85 1.89 8.75
CA ASP A 210 -2.97 2.04 7.30
C ASP A 210 -4.42 2.25 6.86
N TRP A 211 -5.38 1.57 7.48
CA TRP A 211 -6.81 1.74 7.21
C TRP A 211 -7.49 2.71 8.17
N GLY A 212 -6.89 3.04 9.31
CA GLY A 212 -7.49 3.97 10.27
C GLY A 212 -8.80 3.46 10.88
N LEU A 213 -8.96 2.14 11.01
CA LEU A 213 -10.14 1.52 11.62
C LEU A 213 -9.95 1.38 13.15
N PHE A 214 -11.04 1.03 13.85
CA PHE A 214 -11.10 1.00 15.33
C PHE A 214 -10.86 2.37 15.98
N ASP A 215 -11.43 3.42 15.39
CA ASP A 215 -11.47 4.74 16.03
C ASP A 215 -12.44 4.69 17.23
N LYS A 216 -12.09 5.36 18.33
CA LYS A 216 -12.97 5.48 19.51
C LYS A 216 -14.23 6.29 19.20
N ASN A 217 -14.21 7.08 18.12
CA ASN A 217 -15.31 7.93 17.68
C ASN A 217 -16.18 7.29 16.57
N ALA A 218 -16.19 5.96 16.45
CA ALA A 218 -16.81 5.27 15.31
C ALA A 218 -18.36 5.41 15.17
N GLY A 219 -19.03 6.12 16.08
CA GLY A 219 -20.47 6.39 16.00
C GLY A 219 -21.30 5.11 15.87
N GLU A 220 -22.10 5.02 14.80
CA GLU A 220 -22.96 3.86 14.48
C GLU A 220 -22.20 2.71 13.81
N ASN A 221 -20.95 2.93 13.37
CA ASN A 221 -20.15 1.92 12.67
C ASN A 221 -19.23 1.16 13.63
N THR A 222 -19.72 0.11 14.29
CA THR A 222 -18.95 -0.70 15.25
C THR A 222 -17.59 -1.13 14.68
N PHE A 223 -16.49 -0.82 15.37
CA PHE A 223 -15.10 -1.14 14.97
C PHE A 223 -14.54 -0.45 13.71
N LEU A 224 -15.32 0.40 13.04
CA LEU A 224 -14.85 1.19 11.88
C LEU A 224 -14.47 2.61 12.34
N ARG A 225 -14.50 3.56 11.41
CA ARG A 225 -14.31 5.00 11.64
C ARG A 225 -15.59 5.75 11.27
N GLU A 226 -15.69 7.01 11.69
CA GLU A 226 -16.89 7.84 11.50
C GLU A 226 -17.22 8.04 10.00
N GLU A 227 -16.22 8.37 9.19
CA GLU A 227 -16.38 8.58 7.75
C GLU A 227 -15.89 7.37 6.93
N VAL A 228 -16.83 6.71 6.26
CA VAL A 228 -16.57 5.64 5.29
C VAL A 228 -16.99 6.09 3.90
N VAL A 229 -16.14 5.87 2.90
CA VAL A 229 -16.40 6.27 1.50
C VAL A 229 -17.13 5.15 0.76
N TYR A 230 -16.85 3.88 1.08
CA TYR A 230 -17.52 2.75 0.43
C TYR A 230 -18.92 2.54 1.01
N SER A 231 -19.92 2.49 0.12
CA SER A 231 -21.34 2.43 0.50
C SER A 231 -21.75 1.18 1.28
N SER A 232 -20.98 0.08 1.24
CA SER A 232 -21.29 -1.16 1.96
C SER A 232 -20.25 -1.43 3.03
N THR A 233 -20.70 -1.47 4.28
CA THR A 233 -19.86 -1.79 5.46
C THR A 233 -19.31 -3.22 5.43
N GLY A 234 -19.98 -4.13 4.71
CA GLY A 234 -19.55 -5.52 4.55
C GLY A 234 -18.15 -5.66 3.94
N PHE A 235 -17.75 -4.73 3.06
CA PHE A 235 -16.41 -4.76 2.46
C PHE A 235 -15.29 -4.55 3.50
N TYR A 236 -15.53 -3.71 4.52
CA TYR A 236 -14.54 -3.47 5.57
C TYR A 236 -14.37 -4.70 6.46
N TYR A 237 -15.49 -5.34 6.85
CA TYR A 237 -15.43 -6.57 7.65
C TYR A 237 -14.81 -7.73 6.88
N PHE A 238 -15.12 -7.86 5.57
CA PHE A 238 -14.45 -8.81 4.69
C PHE A 238 -12.94 -8.57 4.69
N ALA A 239 -12.49 -7.32 4.48
CA ALA A 239 -11.08 -6.99 4.45
C ALA A 239 -10.36 -7.27 5.79
N ILE A 240 -11.01 -7.03 6.92
CA ILE A 240 -10.45 -7.36 8.25
C ILE A 240 -10.22 -8.87 8.38
N VAL A 241 -11.23 -9.68 8.03
CA VAL A 241 -11.16 -11.14 8.14
C VAL A 241 -10.17 -11.72 7.13
N GLU A 242 -10.18 -11.21 5.91
CA GLU A 242 -9.30 -11.62 4.82
C GLU A 242 -7.83 -11.32 5.13
N ASP A 243 -7.50 -10.10 5.60
CA ASP A 243 -6.13 -9.78 5.99
C ASP A 243 -5.67 -10.66 7.14
N LEU A 244 -6.52 -10.93 8.14
CA LEU A 244 -6.20 -11.84 9.24
C LEU A 244 -5.89 -13.25 8.74
N ALA A 245 -6.78 -13.83 7.92
CA ALA A 245 -6.61 -15.18 7.41
C ALA A 245 -5.32 -15.32 6.59
N LEU A 246 -5.06 -14.34 5.70
CA LEU A 246 -3.88 -14.37 4.84
C LEU A 246 -2.59 -14.00 5.58
N ARG A 247 -2.63 -13.21 6.66
CA ARG A 247 -1.43 -12.93 7.49
C ARG A 247 -0.90 -14.16 8.22
N PHE A 248 -1.78 -15.13 8.50
CA PHE A 248 -1.45 -16.38 9.17
C PHE A 248 -1.43 -17.58 8.22
N ILE A 249 -1.49 -17.35 6.89
CA ILE A 249 -1.44 -18.43 5.89
C ILE A 249 -0.14 -19.24 5.96
N TRP A 250 0.95 -18.63 6.48
CA TRP A 250 2.22 -19.31 6.71
C TRP A 250 2.09 -20.50 7.67
N VAL A 251 1.14 -20.48 8.61
CA VAL A 251 0.90 -21.59 9.54
C VAL A 251 0.38 -22.81 8.77
N LEU A 252 -0.61 -22.60 7.92
CA LEU A 252 -1.16 -23.65 7.05
C LEU A 252 -0.10 -24.14 6.07
N SER A 253 0.67 -23.22 5.48
CA SER A 253 1.74 -23.52 4.54
C SER A 253 2.82 -24.40 5.18
N PHE A 254 3.25 -24.06 6.39
CA PHE A 254 4.20 -24.82 7.17
C PHE A 254 3.66 -26.21 7.50
N TYR A 255 2.45 -26.30 8.04
CA TYR A 255 1.83 -27.59 8.39
C TYR A 255 1.73 -28.54 7.18
N LEU A 256 1.21 -28.07 6.05
CA LEU A 256 1.02 -28.90 4.85
C LEU A 256 2.35 -29.35 4.22
N THR A 257 3.37 -28.50 4.28
CA THR A 257 4.72 -28.80 3.76
C THR A 257 5.43 -29.83 4.64
N GLU A 258 5.37 -29.69 5.97
CA GLU A 258 5.99 -30.63 6.91
C GLU A 258 5.29 -32.01 6.87
N MET A 259 3.97 -32.03 6.68
CA MET A 259 3.21 -33.28 6.46
C MET A 259 3.42 -33.91 5.08
N LYS A 260 4.23 -33.28 4.20
CA LYS A 260 4.52 -33.71 2.82
C LYS A 260 3.25 -33.92 1.96
N ILE A 261 2.16 -33.25 2.31
CA ILE A 261 0.90 -33.30 1.54
C ILE A 261 1.05 -32.45 0.27
N VAL A 262 1.73 -31.31 0.39
CA VAL A 262 1.99 -30.37 -0.70
C VAL A 262 3.47 -30.01 -0.70
N SER A 263 4.09 -29.89 -1.88
CA SER A 263 5.48 -29.42 -1.97
C SER A 263 5.59 -27.93 -1.64
N GLY A 264 6.76 -27.52 -1.13
CA GLY A 264 7.01 -26.11 -0.80
C GLY A 264 6.83 -25.16 -1.99
N ASP A 265 7.18 -25.59 -3.20
CA ASP A 265 7.06 -24.78 -4.42
C ASP A 265 5.61 -24.52 -4.82
N ILE A 266 4.75 -25.54 -4.71
CA ILE A 266 3.31 -25.41 -4.96
C ILE A 266 2.70 -24.48 -3.91
N MET A 267 3.09 -24.63 -2.64
CA MET A 267 2.61 -23.76 -1.57
C MET A 267 3.04 -22.30 -1.77
N THR A 268 4.27 -22.07 -2.22
CA THR A 268 4.80 -20.74 -2.55
C THR A 268 4.01 -20.12 -3.71
N SER A 269 3.66 -20.91 -4.72
CA SER A 269 2.83 -20.46 -5.85
C SER A 269 1.42 -20.05 -5.41
N ILE A 270 0.78 -20.81 -4.53
CA ILE A 270 -0.56 -20.50 -3.98
C ILE A 270 -0.50 -19.24 -3.12
N THR A 271 0.43 -19.19 -2.17
CA THR A 271 0.57 -18.06 -1.25
C THR A 271 0.96 -16.77 -1.97
N GLY A 272 1.74 -16.83 -3.06
CA GLY A 272 2.05 -15.68 -3.90
C GLY A 272 0.81 -15.03 -4.52
N ILE A 273 -0.12 -15.82 -5.06
CA ILE A 273 -1.38 -15.30 -5.62
C ILE A 273 -2.25 -14.67 -4.52
N LEU A 274 -2.35 -15.35 -3.37
CA LEU A 274 -3.10 -14.84 -2.22
C LEU A 274 -2.52 -13.53 -1.68
N GLU A 275 -1.19 -13.40 -1.62
CA GLU A 275 -0.52 -12.17 -1.18
C GLU A 275 -0.77 -10.99 -2.14
N VAL A 276 -0.83 -11.25 -3.45
CA VAL A 276 -1.22 -10.23 -4.44
C VAL A 276 -2.67 -9.79 -4.23
N PHE A 277 -3.58 -10.73 -3.98
CA PHE A 277 -4.98 -10.42 -3.69
C PHE A 277 -5.13 -9.59 -2.40
N ARG A 278 -4.46 -10.00 -1.31
CA ARG A 278 -4.43 -9.26 -0.04
C ARG A 278 -3.96 -7.82 -0.23
N ARG A 279 -2.85 -7.64 -0.97
CA ARG A 279 -2.29 -6.31 -1.23
C ARG A 279 -3.22 -5.46 -2.11
N PHE A 280 -3.90 -6.07 -3.07
CA PHE A 280 -4.93 -5.39 -3.87
C PHE A 280 -6.03 -4.83 -2.97
N VAL A 281 -6.59 -5.63 -2.06
CA VAL A 281 -7.59 -5.18 -1.07
C VAL A 281 -7.02 -4.06 -0.19
N TRP A 282 -5.83 -4.26 0.37
CA TRP A 282 -5.14 -3.27 1.20
C TRP A 282 -4.96 -1.91 0.49
N ASN A 283 -4.67 -1.90 -0.81
CA ASN A 283 -4.47 -0.67 -1.58
C ASN A 283 -5.72 0.22 -1.60
N PHE A 284 -6.92 -0.35 -1.72
CA PHE A 284 -8.17 0.43 -1.71
C PHE A 284 -8.38 1.15 -0.38
N PHE A 285 -8.24 0.43 0.72
CA PHE A 285 -8.43 1.00 2.05
C PHE A 285 -7.30 1.95 2.46
N ARG A 286 -6.06 1.69 2.03
CA ARG A 286 -4.94 2.60 2.27
C ARG A 286 -5.13 3.93 1.55
N LEU A 287 -5.53 3.88 0.27
CA LEU A 287 -5.79 5.08 -0.52
C LEU A 287 -6.97 5.87 0.03
N GLU A 288 -8.03 5.17 0.45
CA GLU A 288 -9.20 5.80 1.08
C GLU A 288 -8.81 6.50 2.38
N ASN A 289 -8.08 5.84 3.28
CA ASN A 289 -7.61 6.45 4.53
C ASN A 289 -6.69 7.65 4.26
N GLU A 290 -5.82 7.58 3.25
CA GLU A 290 -4.99 8.72 2.84
C GLU A 290 -5.82 9.88 2.28
N HIS A 291 -6.85 9.58 1.47
CA HIS A 291 -7.75 10.58 0.93
C HIS A 291 -8.50 11.32 2.05
N LEU A 292 -9.10 10.58 2.99
CA LEU A 292 -9.81 11.15 4.14
C LEU A 292 -8.88 11.99 5.02
N ASN A 293 -7.67 11.51 5.31
CA ASN A 293 -6.68 12.28 6.08
C ASN A 293 -6.23 13.57 5.37
N ASN A 294 -6.11 13.56 4.04
CA ASN A 294 -5.77 14.75 3.27
C ASN A 294 -6.93 15.75 3.20
N CYS A 295 -8.17 15.27 3.06
CA CYS A 295 -9.37 16.10 3.14
C CYS A 295 -9.52 16.73 4.54
N GLY A 296 -9.36 15.95 5.61
CA GLY A 296 -9.44 16.43 7.00
C GLY A 296 -8.34 17.42 7.38
N LYS A 297 -7.19 17.41 6.68
CA LYS A 297 -6.11 18.41 6.83
C LYS A 297 -6.18 19.54 5.79
N PHE A 298 -7.27 19.63 5.02
CA PHE A 298 -7.47 20.62 3.93
C PHE A 298 -6.38 20.62 2.85
N ARG A 299 -5.68 19.49 2.66
CA ARG A 299 -4.67 19.33 1.59
C ARG A 299 -5.30 18.93 0.25
N ALA A 300 -6.49 18.34 0.30
CA ALA A 300 -7.36 18.11 -0.85
C ALA A 300 -8.70 18.77 -0.55
N VAL A 301 -9.06 19.81 -1.29
CA VAL A 301 -10.32 20.54 -1.12
C VAL A 301 -11.12 20.37 -2.41
N ARG A 302 -12.32 19.81 -2.31
CA ARG A 302 -13.38 20.08 -3.28
C ARG A 302 -14.09 21.32 -2.75
N ASP A 303 -13.96 22.44 -3.46
CA ASP A 303 -14.49 23.78 -3.20
C ASP A 303 -14.98 24.00 -1.76
N ILE A 304 -14.23 24.79 -0.97
CA ILE A 304 -14.80 25.36 0.26
C ILE A 304 -15.98 26.22 -0.22
N SER A 305 -17.21 25.70 -0.14
CA SER A 305 -18.40 26.51 -0.31
C SER A 305 -18.45 27.43 0.90
N ILE A 306 -17.74 28.55 0.83
CA ILE A 306 -18.09 29.74 1.59
C ILE A 306 -19.49 30.05 1.10
N ALA A 307 -20.51 29.65 1.88
CA ALA A 307 -21.86 30.14 1.63
C ALA A 307 -21.74 31.66 1.47
N PRO A 308 -22.29 32.27 0.40
CA PRO A 308 -22.17 33.70 0.20
C PRO A 308 -22.59 34.38 1.49
N LEU A 309 -21.63 35.05 2.13
CA LEU A 309 -21.89 35.82 3.35
C LEU A 309 -23.00 36.79 3.00
N ASP A 310 -24.12 36.68 3.69
CA ASP A 310 -25.16 37.69 3.56
C ASP A 310 -24.55 39.02 4.02
N SER A 311 -24.97 40.12 3.41
CA SER A 311 -24.57 41.48 3.80
C SER A 311 -24.73 41.72 5.32
N SER A 312 -25.70 41.02 5.93
CA SER A 312 -25.94 41.00 7.38
C SER A 312 -24.81 40.35 8.17
N ASP A 313 -24.24 39.23 7.70
CA ASP A 313 -23.11 38.55 8.32
C ASP A 313 -21.82 39.37 8.19
N GLN A 314 -21.65 40.06 7.05
CA GLN A 314 -20.51 40.95 6.81
C GLN A 314 -20.53 42.16 7.75
N ALA A 315 -21.70 42.76 7.96
CA ALA A 315 -21.90 43.86 8.91
C ALA A 315 -21.69 43.41 10.37
N LEU A 316 -22.11 42.18 10.71
CA LEU A 316 -21.87 41.60 12.02
C LEU A 316 -20.37 41.39 12.28
N ILE A 317 -19.63 40.89 11.29
CA ILE A 317 -18.17 40.70 11.39
C ILE A 317 -17.45 42.03 11.55
N LEU A 318 -17.82 43.05 10.77
CA LEU A 318 -17.25 44.40 10.92
C LEU A 318 -17.51 44.97 12.33
N ARG A 319 -18.73 44.83 12.86
CA ARG A 319 -19.05 45.25 14.23
C ARG A 319 -18.23 44.49 15.28
N MET A 320 -18.00 43.19 15.09
CA MET A 320 -17.15 42.39 16.00
C MET A 320 -15.66 42.77 15.90
N MET A 321 -15.21 43.35 14.79
CA MET A 321 -13.84 43.85 14.62
C MET A 321 -13.63 45.21 15.30
N ASP A 322 -14.69 46.02 15.42
CA ASP A 322 -14.66 47.34 16.05
C ASP A 322 -14.89 47.30 17.58
N GLU A 323 -15.17 46.13 18.17
CA GLU A 323 -15.21 45.96 19.63
C GLU A 323 -13.79 46.05 20.21
N SER A 324 -13.61 46.86 21.27
CA SER A 324 -12.30 47.16 21.89
C SER A 324 -11.53 45.94 22.38
N ASP A 325 -12.22 44.83 22.61
CA ASP A 325 -11.64 43.59 23.16
C ASP A 325 -11.27 42.55 22.06
N GLY A 326 -11.58 42.82 20.79
CA GLY A 326 -11.32 41.92 19.67
C GLY A 326 -12.10 40.58 19.72
N VAL A 327 -11.99 39.79 18.65
CA VAL A 327 -12.72 38.51 18.53
C VAL A 327 -12.08 37.43 19.41
N ILE A 328 -12.65 37.17 20.59
CA ILE A 328 -12.21 36.09 21.48
C ILE A 328 -12.83 34.75 21.02
N ASN A 329 -12.10 33.99 20.20
CA ASN A 329 -12.55 32.69 19.66
C ASN A 329 -12.45 31.49 20.63
N ARG A 330 -12.34 31.72 21.95
CA ARG A 330 -12.29 30.62 22.94
C ARG A 330 -13.45 30.68 23.92
N TYR A 331 -14.56 30.05 23.54
CA TYR A 331 -15.57 29.60 24.49
C TYR A 331 -15.69 28.08 24.43
N THR A 332 -15.43 27.41 25.56
CA THR A 332 -15.86 26.03 25.78
C THR A 332 -17.38 25.98 25.98
N LYS A 333 -18.02 24.85 25.65
CA LYS A 333 -19.49 24.64 25.70
C LYS A 333 -20.15 25.11 27.01
N THR A 334 -19.40 25.19 28.10
CA THR A 334 -19.84 25.58 29.45
C THR A 334 -19.78 27.08 29.74
N ASN A 335 -19.07 27.90 28.96
CA ASN A 335 -18.84 29.34 29.25
C ASN A 335 -19.37 30.31 28.18
N ARG A 336 -20.29 29.87 27.30
CA ARG A 336 -20.86 30.74 26.26
C ARG A 336 -21.87 31.72 26.89
N PRO A 337 -21.64 33.04 26.86
CA PRO A 337 -22.63 34.00 27.35
C PRO A 337 -23.92 33.89 26.53
N LYS A 338 -25.08 33.93 27.20
CA LYS A 338 -26.38 33.94 26.51
C LYS A 338 -26.47 35.21 25.64
N PRO A 339 -26.96 35.12 24.39
CA PRO A 339 -27.05 36.28 23.51
C PRO A 339 -27.97 37.32 24.16
N LYS A 340 -27.44 38.50 24.45
CA LYS A 340 -28.26 39.67 24.79
C LYS A 340 -29.08 40.03 23.54
N LYS A 341 -30.40 39.97 23.64
CA LYS A 341 -31.29 40.54 22.62
C LYS A 341 -31.16 42.06 22.69
N ILE A 342 -30.20 42.61 21.95
CA ILE A 342 -30.19 44.05 21.66
C ILE A 342 -31.23 44.27 20.56
N LYS A 343 -32.29 45.01 20.88
CA LYS A 343 -33.21 45.55 19.86
C LYS A 343 -32.43 46.62 19.10
N ASP A 344 -31.92 46.28 17.93
CA ASP A 344 -31.26 47.23 17.04
C ASP A 344 -32.34 48.16 16.42
N PRO A 345 -32.29 49.48 16.65
CA PRO A 345 -33.21 50.44 16.03
C PRO A 345 -32.95 50.66 14.53
N GLU A 346 -31.89 50.09 13.93
CA GLU A 346 -31.57 50.22 12.51
C GLU A 346 -31.83 48.95 11.68
N LYS A 347 -32.92 48.23 11.96
CA LYS A 347 -33.49 47.29 10.97
C LYS A 347 -34.19 48.06 9.84
N ARG A 348 -33.43 48.86 9.08
CA ARG A 348 -33.88 49.36 7.77
C ARG A 348 -33.42 48.36 6.71
N SER A 349 -34.38 47.58 6.21
CA SER A 349 -34.23 46.83 4.97
C SER A 349 -33.74 47.78 3.86
N LEU A 350 -32.58 47.52 3.27
CA LEU A 350 -32.08 48.24 2.09
C LEU A 350 -32.65 47.68 0.77
N LEU A 351 -33.81 47.02 0.81
CA LEU A 351 -34.53 46.61 -0.39
C LEU A 351 -35.69 47.60 -0.63
N GLN A 352 -35.55 48.43 -1.67
CA GLN A 352 -36.71 49.13 -2.25
C GLN A 352 -37.69 48.10 -2.84
N PRO A 353 -38.99 48.20 -2.57
CA PRO A 353 -39.98 47.37 -3.24
C PRO A 353 -40.30 47.96 -4.61
N ARG A 354 -39.76 47.38 -5.68
CA ARG A 354 -40.24 47.52 -7.07
C ARG A 354 -40.02 46.15 -7.72
N GLY A 355 -41.04 45.40 -8.09
CA GLY A 355 -42.05 45.76 -9.09
C GLY A 355 -41.59 45.16 -10.43
N SER A 356 -42.23 44.06 -10.84
CA SER A 356 -42.16 43.38 -12.16
C SER A 356 -40.77 43.30 -12.83
N MET A 357 -40.13 42.12 -12.76
CA MET A 357 -39.03 41.74 -13.65
C MET A 357 -39.48 41.80 -15.12
N PRO A 358 -38.77 42.48 -16.03
CA PRO A 358 -38.74 42.09 -17.43
C PRO A 358 -37.67 41.01 -17.61
N ASP A 359 -38.07 39.90 -18.24
CA ASP A 359 -37.20 38.84 -18.72
C ASP A 359 -36.02 39.42 -19.52
N LEU A 360 -34.80 39.20 -19.05
CA LEU A 360 -33.59 39.34 -19.86
C LEU A 360 -33.22 37.97 -20.42
N ARG A 361 -33.82 37.63 -21.57
CA ARG A 361 -33.27 36.61 -22.47
C ARG A 361 -32.06 37.22 -23.18
N ILE A 362 -30.91 36.56 -23.05
CA ILE A 362 -29.72 36.85 -23.83
C ILE A 362 -29.84 36.05 -25.13
N ASP A 363 -30.22 36.71 -26.23
CA ASP A 363 -30.06 36.16 -27.58
C ASP A 363 -28.61 36.36 -28.02
N ILE A 364 -27.92 35.25 -28.25
CA ILE A 364 -26.63 35.23 -28.94
C ILE A 364 -26.95 35.24 -30.42
N ASP A 365 -26.79 36.38 -31.08
CA ASP A 365 -26.77 36.42 -32.54
C ASP A 365 -25.44 36.94 -33.07
N SER A 366 -24.75 36.01 -33.72
CA SER A 366 -23.56 36.18 -34.53
C SER A 366 -23.84 36.99 -35.79
N LYS A 367 -23.06 38.06 -36.06
CA LYS A 367 -22.49 38.36 -37.40
C LYS A 367 -21.68 39.67 -37.45
N LYS A 368 -20.45 39.50 -37.96
CA LYS A 368 -19.70 40.34 -38.91
C LYS A 368 -19.39 41.81 -38.54
N LEU A 369 -18.10 42.06 -38.37
CA LEU A 369 -17.31 42.82 -39.36
C LEU A 369 -15.91 42.23 -39.48
#